data_AF-A0A847S3Z5-F1
#
_entry.id   AF-A0A847S3Z5-F1
#
_cell.length_a   1.000
_cell.length_b   1.000
_cell.length_c   1.000
_cell.angle_alpha   90.00
_cell.angle_beta   90.00
_cell.angle_gamma   90.00
#
_symmetry.space_group_name_H-M   'P 1'
#
loop_
_entity.id
_entity.type
_entity.pdbx_description
1 polymer ?
#
loop_
_entity_poly.entity_id
_entity_poly.type
_entity_poly.pdbx_seq_one_letter_code
_entity_poly.pdbx_strand_id
1 'polypeptide(L)'
;MSPSHIVQGLCRWLQSQPPIPWQQGRHWSVAGQGMGWISEAAWLQWGQASGLFQQVGQRLLLGSDVLLQGQPSAVQQWVQQVHQQGGFPEWRDELYPVRLPDEDYEQDSSGLGLLERGAFRLLGLTSRAVHLNGWVRDGEDLWLWAARRSMQKAIDPGRWDNLMGGGVAHGESLQQAMLRECWEEAGIPPEGAQHARIGNRVLSCHLRPDGLHREWLFVHDLTLPADFVPQNQDGEVAEHALLPVPMVLEWIRDGAFTPDSARVILDGLLRRHYFGDAGALLARALYHP
;
A
#
# COMPACT_ATOMS: atom_id res chain seq x y z
N MET A 1 18.18 18.70 16.25
CA MET A 1 17.19 18.03 17.13
C MET A 1 17.78 16.67 17.53
N SER A 2 17.65 16.18 18.77
CA SER A 2 18.25 14.88 19.13
C SER A 2 17.54 13.72 18.39
N PRO A 3 18.25 12.64 18.01
CA PRO A 3 17.65 11.47 17.38
C PRO A 3 16.43 10.93 18.14
N SER A 4 16.49 10.92 19.47
CA SER A 4 15.39 10.47 20.33
C SER A 4 14.12 11.30 20.19
N HIS A 5 14.22 12.64 20.04
CA HIS A 5 13.04 13.49 19.88
C HIS A 5 12.38 13.27 18.51
N ILE A 6 13.17 13.10 17.45
CA ILE A 6 12.66 12.79 16.10
C ILE A 6 11.92 11.45 16.13
N VAL A 7 12.55 10.40 16.69
CA VAL A 7 11.94 9.07 16.82
C VAL A 7 10.60 9.12 17.57
N GLN A 8 10.54 9.82 18.70
CA GLN A 8 9.28 9.95 19.45
C GLN A 8 8.17 10.64 18.63
N GLY A 9 8.53 11.64 17.83
CA GLY A 9 7.61 12.30 16.91
C GLY A 9 7.06 11.34 15.86
N LEU A 10 7.93 10.52 15.27
CA LEU A 10 7.56 9.51 14.26
C LEU A 10 6.68 8.41 14.86
N CYS A 11 6.98 7.94 16.08
CA CYS A 11 6.12 6.97 16.76
C CYS A 11 4.72 7.54 17.02
N ARG A 12 4.61 8.80 17.45
CA ARG A 12 3.31 9.47 17.61
C ARG A 12 2.57 9.58 16.28
N TRP A 13 3.28 9.89 15.19
CA TRP A 13 2.69 9.95 13.85
C TRP A 13 2.14 8.57 13.43
N LEU A 14 2.91 7.48 13.61
CA LEU A 14 2.44 6.12 13.33
C LEU A 14 1.17 5.77 14.12
N GLN A 15 1.12 6.18 15.39
CA GLN A 15 -0.01 5.95 16.31
C GLN A 15 -1.18 6.92 16.12
N SER A 16 -1.03 7.97 15.31
CA SER A 16 -2.06 9.00 15.12
C SER A 16 -3.18 8.56 14.18
N GLN A 17 -3.02 7.43 13.49
CA GLN A 17 -4.04 6.89 12.59
C GLN A 17 -5.31 6.53 13.41
N PRO A 18 -6.51 6.89 12.92
CA PRO A 18 -7.74 6.54 13.61
C PRO A 18 -7.83 5.03 13.87
N PRO A 19 -8.23 4.60 15.09
CA PRO A 19 -8.39 3.19 15.37
C PRO A 19 -9.48 2.59 14.48
N ILE A 20 -9.24 1.39 13.97
CA ILE A 20 -10.22 0.66 13.16
C ILE A 20 -11.32 0.12 14.11
N PRO A 21 -12.60 0.46 13.88
CA PRO A 21 -13.70 0.02 14.74
C PRO A 21 -14.11 -1.42 14.41
N TRP A 22 -13.22 -2.37 14.68
CA TRP A 22 -13.37 -3.78 14.30
C TRP A 22 -14.70 -4.41 14.72
N GLN A 23 -15.25 -3.98 15.86
CA GLN A 23 -16.51 -4.48 16.42
C GLN A 23 -17.77 -3.85 15.81
N GLN A 24 -17.64 -2.73 15.08
CA GLN A 24 -18.78 -2.02 14.51
C GLN A 24 -19.07 -2.42 13.07
N GLY A 25 -18.10 -2.96 12.34
CA GLY A 25 -18.32 -3.46 10.98
C GLY A 25 -18.67 -4.95 10.92
N ARG A 26 -18.48 -5.53 9.74
CA ARG A 26 -18.78 -6.93 9.43
C ARG A 26 -17.51 -7.64 8.97
N HIS A 27 -17.06 -8.61 9.75
CA HIS A 27 -16.00 -9.53 9.33
C HIS A 27 -16.60 -10.55 8.38
N TRP A 28 -15.91 -10.84 7.29
CA TRP A 28 -16.38 -11.83 6.33
C TRP A 28 -15.35 -12.92 6.07
N SER A 29 -15.84 -14.11 5.74
CA SER A 29 -15.01 -15.30 5.53
C SER A 29 -15.47 -16.14 4.34
N VAL A 30 -14.53 -16.91 3.80
CA VAL A 30 -14.76 -17.94 2.78
C VAL A 30 -14.29 -19.28 3.33
N ALA A 31 -15.16 -20.30 3.31
CA ALA A 31 -14.86 -21.62 3.87
C ALA A 31 -14.29 -21.59 5.31
N GLY A 32 -14.77 -20.65 6.13
CA GLY A 32 -14.32 -20.47 7.52
C GLY A 32 -13.04 -19.65 7.71
N GLN A 33 -12.35 -19.26 6.64
CA GLN A 33 -11.16 -18.43 6.69
C GLN A 33 -11.55 -16.95 6.62
N GLY A 34 -11.21 -16.17 7.65
CA GLY A 34 -11.48 -14.73 7.66
C GLY A 34 -10.73 -14.05 6.52
N MET A 35 -11.41 -13.24 5.73
CA MET A 35 -10.85 -12.63 4.52
C MET A 35 -10.64 -11.13 4.69
N GLY A 36 -11.62 -10.45 5.26
CA GLY A 36 -11.61 -9.00 5.36
C GLY A 36 -12.72 -8.45 6.22
N TRP A 37 -12.94 -7.16 6.09
CA TRP A 37 -13.85 -6.39 6.92
C TRP A 37 -14.58 -5.35 6.07
N ILE A 38 -15.90 -5.27 6.21
CA ILE A 38 -16.76 -4.29 5.55
C ILE A 38 -17.28 -3.35 6.64
N SER A 39 -17.23 -2.04 6.40
CA SER A 39 -17.82 -1.08 7.35
C SER A 39 -19.33 -1.27 7.46
N GLU A 40 -19.92 -0.89 8.60
CA GLU A 40 -21.38 -0.98 8.76
C GLU A 40 -22.13 -0.22 7.66
N ALA A 41 -21.66 0.99 7.34
CA ALA A 41 -22.25 1.82 6.31
C ALA A 41 -22.20 1.13 4.93
N ALA A 42 -21.03 0.59 4.54
CA ALA A 42 -20.88 -0.12 3.28
C ALA A 42 -21.70 -1.42 3.25
N TRP A 43 -21.82 -2.14 4.36
CA TRP A 43 -22.66 -3.33 4.45
C TRP A 43 -24.13 -3.00 4.22
N LEU A 44 -24.67 -2.01 4.94
CA LEU A 44 -26.06 -1.60 4.80
C LEU A 44 -26.37 -1.06 3.40
N GLN A 45 -25.43 -0.32 2.81
CA GLN A 45 -25.64 0.31 1.52
C GLN A 45 -25.48 -0.66 0.34
N TRP A 46 -24.47 -1.53 0.38
CA TRP A 46 -24.05 -2.32 -0.80
C TRP A 46 -24.16 -3.82 -0.60
N GLY A 47 -23.85 -4.30 0.61
CA GLY A 47 -23.69 -5.72 0.88
C GLY A 47 -25.00 -6.45 1.19
N GLN A 48 -25.88 -5.85 2.00
CA GLN A 48 -27.06 -6.53 2.56
C GLN A 48 -28.05 -7.00 1.49
N ALA A 49 -28.26 -6.19 0.44
CA ALA A 49 -29.16 -6.50 -0.65
C ALA A 49 -28.52 -7.33 -1.77
N SER A 50 -27.21 -7.60 -1.70
CA SER A 50 -26.47 -8.29 -2.78
C SER A 50 -26.89 -9.76 -2.98
N GLY A 51 -27.38 -10.41 -1.93
CA GLY A 51 -27.63 -11.86 -1.92
C GLY A 51 -26.36 -12.72 -1.97
N LEU A 52 -25.15 -12.11 -2.03
CA LEU A 52 -23.88 -12.83 -2.10
C LEU A 52 -23.42 -13.34 -0.73
N PHE A 53 -23.66 -12.56 0.32
CA PHE A 53 -23.21 -12.86 1.68
C PHE A 53 -24.36 -13.44 2.51
N GLN A 54 -24.12 -14.59 3.14
CA GLN A 54 -24.98 -15.09 4.20
C GLN A 54 -24.55 -14.46 5.54
N GLN A 55 -25.44 -13.69 6.16
CA GLN A 55 -25.18 -13.11 7.47
C GLN A 55 -25.44 -14.12 8.61
N VAL A 56 -24.46 -14.31 9.49
CA VAL A 56 -24.56 -15.11 10.72
C VAL A 56 -24.09 -14.25 11.90
N GLY A 57 -25.04 -13.63 12.61
CA GLY A 57 -24.73 -12.63 13.63
C GLY A 57 -24.06 -11.39 13.02
N GLN A 58 -22.86 -11.05 13.49
CA GLN A 58 -22.02 -9.96 12.93
C GLN A 58 -21.04 -10.44 11.86
N ARG A 59 -21.02 -11.73 11.53
CA ARG A 59 -20.15 -12.30 10.49
C ARG A 59 -20.91 -12.48 9.19
N LEU A 60 -20.18 -12.40 8.08
CA LEU A 60 -20.67 -12.66 6.74
C LEU A 60 -19.94 -13.88 6.18
N LEU A 61 -20.69 -14.82 5.61
CA LEU A 61 -20.14 -15.99 4.94
C LEU A 61 -20.33 -15.79 3.44
N LEU A 62 -19.24 -15.89 2.69
CA LEU A 62 -19.26 -15.87 1.22
C LEU A 62 -18.94 -17.29 0.72
N GLY A 63 -19.75 -17.80 -0.21
CA GLY A 63 -19.49 -19.07 -0.89
C GLY A 63 -18.20 -19.00 -1.70
N SER A 64 -17.37 -20.05 -1.65
CA SER A 64 -16.11 -20.08 -2.41
C SER A 64 -16.32 -20.15 -3.93
N ASP A 65 -17.43 -20.73 -4.36
CA ASP A 65 -17.90 -20.75 -5.74
C ASP A 65 -18.15 -19.34 -6.30
N VAL A 66 -18.58 -18.40 -5.47
CA VAL A 66 -18.93 -17.03 -5.88
C VAL A 66 -17.72 -16.21 -6.33
N LEU A 67 -16.53 -16.52 -5.78
CA LEU A 67 -15.26 -15.89 -6.19
C LEU A 67 -14.59 -16.63 -7.37
N LEU A 68 -14.80 -17.94 -7.48
CA LEU A 68 -14.10 -18.82 -8.43
C LEU A 68 -14.86 -19.10 -9.73
N GLN A 69 -16.20 -19.04 -9.73
CA GLN A 69 -17.03 -19.46 -10.86
C GLN A 69 -17.56 -18.27 -11.68
N GLY A 70 -17.53 -18.42 -13.01
CA GLY A 70 -17.95 -17.40 -13.97
C GLY A 70 -16.86 -16.36 -14.25
N GLN A 71 -16.84 -15.84 -15.48
CA GLN A 71 -15.97 -14.73 -15.87
C GLN A 71 -16.82 -13.66 -16.57
N PRO A 72 -17.07 -12.48 -15.93
CA PRO A 72 -16.67 -12.10 -14.57
C PRO A 72 -17.43 -12.90 -13.47
N SER A 73 -16.81 -13.09 -12.31
CA SER A 73 -17.42 -13.73 -11.13
C SER A 73 -18.61 -12.92 -10.60
N ALA A 74 -19.49 -13.54 -9.81
CA ALA A 74 -20.64 -12.84 -9.24
C ALA A 74 -20.23 -11.69 -8.29
N VAL A 75 -19.12 -11.85 -7.56
CA VAL A 75 -18.55 -10.76 -6.74
C VAL A 75 -18.04 -9.61 -7.61
N GLN A 76 -17.34 -9.92 -8.71
CA GLN A 76 -16.86 -8.90 -9.65
C GLN A 76 -18.03 -8.12 -10.29
N GLN A 77 -19.12 -8.79 -10.67
CA GLN A 77 -20.32 -8.15 -11.21
C GLN A 77 -20.98 -7.23 -10.18
N TRP A 78 -21.09 -7.67 -8.92
CA TRP A 78 -21.60 -6.83 -7.84
C TRP A 78 -20.69 -5.63 -7.58
N VAL A 79 -19.37 -5.82 -7.55
CA VAL A 79 -18.39 -4.74 -7.42
C VAL A 79 -18.54 -3.70 -8.54
N GLN A 80 -18.77 -4.13 -9.79
CA GLN A 80 -19.03 -3.24 -10.91
C GLN A 80 -20.30 -2.41 -10.68
N GLN A 81 -21.38 -3.00 -10.16
CA GLN A 81 -22.62 -2.28 -9.84
C GLN A 81 -22.40 -1.27 -8.71
N VAL A 82 -21.66 -1.65 -7.66
CA VAL A 82 -21.31 -0.75 -6.55
C VAL A 82 -20.49 0.44 -7.05
N HIS A 83 -19.53 0.21 -7.95
CA HIS A 83 -18.76 1.29 -8.58
C HIS A 83 -19.65 2.25 -9.37
N GLN A 84 -20.54 1.73 -10.23
CA GLN A 84 -21.47 2.53 -11.03
C GLN A 84 -22.40 3.40 -10.17
N GLN A 85 -22.61 3.01 -8.91
CA GLN A 85 -23.42 3.73 -7.92
C GLN A 85 -22.58 4.62 -6.99
N GLY A 86 -21.28 4.77 -7.25
CA GLY A 86 -20.37 5.65 -6.51
C GLY A 86 -19.83 5.07 -5.20
N GLY A 87 -19.83 3.74 -5.03
CA GLY A 87 -19.36 3.09 -3.80
C GLY A 87 -17.85 3.18 -3.56
N PHE A 88 -17.05 3.41 -4.61
CA PHE A 88 -15.61 3.67 -4.51
C PHE A 88 -15.12 4.48 -5.73
N PRO A 89 -14.01 5.25 -5.61
CA PRO A 89 -13.75 6.38 -6.50
C PRO A 89 -13.21 6.04 -7.90
N GLU A 90 -12.42 4.97 -8.05
CA GLU A 90 -11.77 4.63 -9.32
C GLU A 90 -11.96 3.17 -9.69
N TRP A 91 -12.21 2.95 -10.98
CA TRP A 91 -12.07 1.67 -11.66
C TRP A 91 -10.79 1.73 -12.49
N ARG A 92 -9.85 0.80 -12.27
CA ARG A 92 -8.50 0.89 -12.86
C ARG A 92 -8.25 -0.09 -13.99
N ASP A 93 -9.25 -0.91 -14.32
CA ASP A 93 -9.09 -2.03 -15.25
C ASP A 93 -7.91 -2.94 -14.85
N GLU A 94 -7.73 -3.10 -13.54
CA GLU A 94 -6.60 -3.79 -12.92
C GLU A 94 -7.13 -4.82 -11.92
N LEU A 95 -6.94 -6.10 -12.24
CA LEU A 95 -7.38 -7.20 -11.39
C LEU A 95 -6.28 -7.59 -10.41
N TYR A 96 -6.66 -7.75 -9.15
CA TYR A 96 -5.81 -8.31 -8.12
C TYR A 96 -6.32 -9.70 -7.67
N PRO A 97 -5.42 -10.62 -7.30
CA PRO A 97 -5.81 -11.89 -6.70
C PRO A 97 -6.36 -11.69 -5.29
N VAL A 98 -7.51 -12.27 -5.00
CA VAL A 98 -8.09 -12.35 -3.65
C VAL A 98 -7.37 -13.47 -2.89
N ARG A 99 -6.52 -13.11 -1.93
CA ARG A 99 -5.66 -14.05 -1.19
C ARG A 99 -6.15 -14.29 0.22
N LEU A 100 -5.86 -15.47 0.77
CA LEU A 100 -6.04 -15.72 2.19
C LEU A 100 -5.08 -14.83 3.01
N PRO A 101 -5.45 -14.39 4.22
CA PRO A 101 -4.56 -13.55 5.02
C PRO A 101 -3.25 -14.22 5.45
N ASP A 102 -3.26 -15.55 5.60
CA ASP A 102 -2.11 -16.34 6.05
C ASP A 102 -1.27 -16.90 4.89
N GLU A 103 -1.62 -16.57 3.63
CA GLU A 103 -0.80 -16.93 2.47
C GLU A 103 0.56 -16.22 2.49
N ASP A 104 1.53 -16.80 1.78
CA ASP A 104 2.78 -16.11 1.50
C ASP A 104 2.57 -15.08 0.40
N TYR A 105 2.53 -13.81 0.78
CA TYR A 105 2.37 -12.68 -0.15
C TYR A 105 3.62 -12.42 -1.00
N GLU A 106 4.78 -13.05 -0.73
CA GLU A 106 5.97 -12.95 -1.57
C GLU A 106 5.84 -13.75 -2.87
N GLN A 107 5.09 -14.84 -2.83
CA GLN A 107 4.89 -15.70 -3.99
C GLN A 107 3.72 -15.24 -4.85
N ASP A 108 3.85 -15.42 -6.16
CA ASP A 108 2.68 -15.34 -7.00
C ASP A 108 1.74 -16.53 -6.71
N SER A 109 0.43 -16.26 -6.67
CA SER A 109 -0.62 -17.20 -6.29
C SER A 109 -1.82 -16.88 -7.15
N SER A 110 -2.52 -17.92 -7.60
CA SER A 110 -3.81 -17.76 -8.28
C SER A 110 -4.89 -17.19 -7.36
N GLY A 111 -4.67 -17.21 -6.04
CA GLY A 111 -5.64 -16.78 -5.04
C GLY A 111 -6.94 -17.60 -5.09
N LEU A 112 -7.98 -17.09 -4.45
CA LEU A 112 -9.36 -17.60 -4.47
C LEU A 112 -10.19 -17.05 -5.63
N GLY A 113 -9.63 -16.18 -6.47
CA GLY A 113 -10.36 -15.47 -7.50
C GLY A 113 -9.74 -14.10 -7.77
N LEU A 114 -10.27 -13.40 -8.77
CA LEU A 114 -9.81 -12.08 -9.18
C LEU A 114 -10.88 -11.03 -8.89
N LEU A 115 -10.44 -9.84 -8.49
CA LEU A 115 -11.32 -8.71 -8.24
C LEU A 115 -10.66 -7.41 -8.69
N GLU A 116 -11.46 -6.47 -9.17
CA GLU A 116 -11.01 -5.10 -9.45
C GLU A 116 -10.30 -4.50 -8.22
N ARG A 117 -9.10 -3.94 -8.44
CA ARG A 117 -8.26 -3.33 -7.41
C ARG A 117 -9.02 -2.28 -6.58
N GLY A 118 -9.83 -1.45 -7.22
CA GLY A 118 -10.63 -0.41 -6.54
C GLY A 118 -11.53 -0.95 -5.41
N ALA A 119 -11.96 -2.21 -5.50
CA ALA A 119 -12.86 -2.82 -4.53
C ALA A 119 -12.17 -3.42 -3.29
N PHE A 120 -10.83 -3.49 -3.26
CA PHE A 120 -10.11 -4.10 -2.15
C PHE A 120 -10.41 -3.40 -0.82
N ARG A 121 -10.49 -2.06 -0.83
CA ARG A 121 -10.81 -1.30 0.39
C ARG A 121 -12.24 -1.50 0.87
N LEU A 122 -13.19 -1.54 -0.06
CA LEU A 122 -14.60 -1.78 0.23
C LEU A 122 -14.79 -3.10 1.00
N LEU A 123 -14.05 -4.14 0.58
CA LEU A 123 -14.09 -5.46 1.20
C LEU A 123 -13.06 -5.65 2.33
N GLY A 124 -12.19 -4.67 2.59
CA GLY A 124 -11.09 -4.79 3.54
C GLY A 124 -10.15 -5.96 3.22
N LEU A 125 -9.96 -6.25 1.94
CA LEU A 125 -9.04 -7.24 1.42
C LEU A 125 -7.61 -6.75 1.51
N THR A 126 -6.66 -7.69 1.47
CA THR A 126 -5.23 -7.38 1.55
C THR A 126 -4.60 -7.38 0.18
N SER A 127 -4.08 -6.23 -0.24
CA SER A 127 -3.33 -6.08 -1.48
C SER A 127 -1.82 -6.15 -1.25
N ARG A 128 -1.06 -6.05 -2.36
CA ARG A 128 0.40 -5.96 -2.38
C ARG A 128 0.80 -4.74 -3.19
N ALA A 129 1.82 -4.05 -2.71
CA ALA A 129 2.49 -2.99 -3.43
C ALA A 129 4.01 -3.10 -3.27
N VAL A 130 4.75 -2.70 -4.30
CA VAL A 130 6.21 -2.58 -4.28
C VAL A 130 6.57 -1.11 -4.18
N HIS A 131 7.58 -0.79 -3.38
CA HIS A 131 8.07 0.58 -3.24
C HIS A 131 9.59 0.62 -3.27
N LEU A 132 10.15 1.66 -3.88
CA LEU A 132 11.59 1.87 -3.94
C LEU A 132 12.00 3.17 -3.27
N ASN A 133 12.85 3.07 -2.25
CA ASN A 133 13.62 4.21 -1.78
C ASN A 133 14.86 4.41 -2.66
N GLY A 134 14.93 5.55 -3.36
CA GLY A 134 16.10 5.97 -4.13
C GLY A 134 17.06 6.81 -3.30
N TRP A 135 18.14 6.21 -2.80
CA TRP A 135 19.10 6.87 -1.92
C TRP A 135 20.28 7.46 -2.68
N VAL A 136 20.71 8.65 -2.29
CA VAL A 136 21.98 9.25 -2.74
C VAL A 136 22.83 9.54 -1.51
N ARG A 137 24.15 9.30 -1.60
CA ARG A 137 25.10 9.69 -0.56
C ARG A 137 25.93 10.86 -1.04
N ASP A 138 26.06 11.87 -0.19
CA ASP A 138 27.01 12.96 -0.34
C ASP A 138 27.89 13.01 0.92
N GLY A 139 29.07 12.40 0.85
CA GLY A 139 29.89 12.14 2.03
C GLY A 139 29.16 11.28 3.08
N GLU A 140 28.99 11.83 4.28
CA GLU A 140 28.24 11.18 5.38
C GLU A 140 26.73 11.43 5.29
N ASP A 141 26.29 12.42 4.51
CA ASP A 141 24.89 12.81 4.41
C ASP A 141 24.11 11.83 3.53
N LEU A 142 22.89 11.54 3.96
CA LEU A 142 21.95 10.68 3.26
C LEU A 142 20.82 11.52 2.68
N TRP A 143 20.58 11.34 1.40
CA TRP A 143 19.52 12.00 0.64
C TRP A 143 18.58 10.95 0.05
N LEU A 144 17.33 11.35 -0.16
CA LEU A 144 16.27 10.52 -0.71
C LEU A 144 15.66 11.24 -1.92
N TRP A 145 15.59 10.55 -3.05
CA TRP A 145 14.69 10.94 -4.12
C TRP A 145 13.24 10.63 -3.73
N ALA A 146 12.39 11.64 -3.74
CA ALA A 146 10.95 11.54 -3.51
C ALA A 146 10.19 12.03 -4.74
N ALA A 147 9.11 11.33 -5.10
CA ALA A 147 8.19 11.77 -6.14
C ALA A 147 7.01 12.52 -5.50
N ARG A 148 6.58 13.64 -6.10
CA ARG A 148 5.31 14.26 -5.75
C ARG A 148 4.24 13.71 -6.69
N ARG A 149 3.21 13.10 -6.12
CA ARG A 149 2.11 12.50 -6.87
C ARG A 149 1.41 13.54 -7.76
N SER A 150 1.04 13.14 -8.98
CA SER A 150 0.22 13.97 -9.86
C SER A 150 -1.05 14.43 -9.17
N MET A 151 -1.49 15.66 -9.47
CA MET A 151 -2.76 16.18 -8.96
C MET A 151 -3.98 15.43 -9.53
N GLN A 152 -3.77 14.59 -10.55
CA GLN A 152 -4.80 13.79 -11.21
C GLN A 152 -5.04 12.43 -10.55
N LYS A 153 -4.15 11.97 -9.65
CA LYS A 153 -4.34 10.71 -8.90
C LYS A 153 -5.57 10.83 -7.99
N ALA A 154 -6.51 9.86 -8.00
CA ALA A 154 -7.62 9.92 -7.03
C ALA A 154 -7.19 9.71 -5.59
N ILE A 155 -6.06 9.00 -5.38
CA ILE A 155 -5.54 8.74 -4.04
C ILE A 155 -4.36 9.65 -3.78
N ASP A 156 -4.54 10.50 -2.76
CA ASP A 156 -3.52 11.38 -2.19
C ASP A 156 -2.82 12.29 -3.22
N PRO A 157 -3.57 13.04 -4.06
CA PRO A 157 -2.99 13.93 -5.07
C PRO A 157 -2.07 14.97 -4.43
N GLY A 158 -0.92 15.21 -5.05
CA GLY A 158 0.06 16.22 -4.61
C GLY A 158 0.87 15.85 -3.36
N ARG A 159 0.60 14.71 -2.71
CA ARG A 159 1.44 14.21 -1.60
C ARG A 159 2.79 13.72 -2.10
N TRP A 160 3.78 13.75 -1.21
CA TRP A 160 5.08 13.13 -1.46
C TRP A 160 4.99 11.61 -1.31
N ASP A 161 5.73 10.90 -2.12
CA ASP A 161 5.81 9.45 -2.18
C ASP A 161 7.27 8.99 -2.19
N ASN A 162 7.49 7.67 -2.26
CA ASN A 162 8.81 7.11 -2.57
C ASN A 162 9.29 7.56 -3.97
N LEU A 163 10.48 7.15 -4.39
CA LEU A 163 10.92 7.43 -5.76
C LEU A 163 9.96 6.77 -6.78
N MET A 164 9.46 5.58 -6.43
CA MET A 164 8.34 4.93 -7.09
C MET A 164 7.54 4.08 -6.09
N GLY A 165 6.27 3.86 -6.36
CA GLY A 165 5.36 3.07 -5.52
C GLY A 165 4.17 2.54 -6.29
N GLY A 166 4.08 1.21 -6.40
CA GLY A 166 3.25 0.56 -7.41
C GLY A 166 2.47 -0.64 -6.91
N GLY A 167 1.31 -0.86 -7.52
CA GLY A 167 0.48 -2.03 -7.28
C GLY A 167 1.09 -3.31 -7.86
N VAL A 168 0.76 -4.47 -7.29
CA VAL A 168 1.15 -5.78 -7.87
C VAL A 168 -0.08 -6.46 -8.46
N ALA A 169 -0.20 -6.40 -9.78
CA ALA A 169 -1.35 -6.92 -10.51
C ALA A 169 -1.43 -8.46 -10.50
N HIS A 170 -2.56 -9.00 -10.96
CA HIS A 170 -2.69 -10.42 -11.25
C HIS A 170 -1.71 -10.87 -12.36
N GLY A 171 -1.07 -12.02 -12.14
CA GLY A 171 -0.09 -12.58 -13.08
C GLY A 171 1.28 -11.88 -13.03
N GLU A 172 1.47 -10.97 -12.08
CA GLU A 172 2.69 -10.21 -11.89
C GLU A 172 3.39 -10.64 -10.59
N SER A 173 4.66 -11.01 -10.70
CA SER A 173 5.54 -11.19 -9.54
C SER A 173 5.96 -9.84 -8.95
N LEU A 174 6.40 -9.83 -7.69
CA LEU A 174 6.92 -8.62 -7.05
C LEU A 174 8.07 -7.99 -7.84
N GLN A 175 8.96 -8.82 -8.41
CA GLN A 175 10.05 -8.32 -9.23
C GLN A 175 9.55 -7.67 -10.51
N GLN A 176 8.58 -8.26 -11.21
CA GLN A 176 8.02 -7.67 -12.42
C GLN A 176 7.36 -6.32 -12.15
N ALA A 177 6.54 -6.24 -11.09
CA ALA A 177 5.92 -4.99 -10.65
C ALA A 177 6.99 -3.93 -10.35
N MET A 178 8.04 -4.30 -9.61
CA MET A 178 9.11 -3.37 -9.24
C MET A 178 9.85 -2.85 -10.48
N LEU A 179 10.18 -3.70 -11.45
CA LEU A 179 10.86 -3.28 -12.68
C LEU A 179 9.97 -2.38 -13.55
N ARG A 180 8.67 -2.71 -13.69
CA ARG A 180 7.69 -1.93 -14.46
C ARG A 180 7.54 -0.52 -13.87
N GLU A 181 7.23 -0.45 -12.59
CA GLU A 181 6.95 0.80 -11.88
C GLU A 181 8.23 1.68 -11.77
N CYS A 182 9.43 1.07 -11.69
CA CYS A 182 10.70 1.78 -11.76
C CYS A 182 10.89 2.51 -13.10
N TRP A 183 10.47 1.87 -14.19
CA TRP A 183 10.51 2.47 -15.51
C TRP A 183 9.43 3.56 -15.63
N GLU A 184 8.19 3.24 -15.29
CA GLU A 184 7.02 4.13 -15.45
C GLU A 184 7.17 5.44 -14.65
N GLU A 185 7.45 5.37 -13.35
CA GLU A 185 7.43 6.56 -12.47
C GLU A 185 8.79 7.28 -12.37
N ALA A 186 9.90 6.58 -12.63
CA ALA A 186 11.25 7.10 -12.39
C ALA A 186 12.22 6.97 -13.58
N GLY A 187 11.84 6.31 -14.66
CA GLY A 187 12.70 6.13 -15.84
C GLY A 187 13.93 5.26 -15.56
N ILE A 188 13.90 4.43 -14.52
CA ILE A 188 14.99 3.51 -14.20
C ILE A 188 14.81 2.26 -15.05
N PRO A 189 15.74 1.94 -15.96
CA PRO A 189 15.61 0.78 -16.81
C PRO A 189 15.77 -0.52 -16.00
N PRO A 190 15.20 -1.65 -16.45
CA PRO A 190 15.24 -2.92 -15.72
C PRO A 190 16.65 -3.36 -15.31
N GLU A 191 17.65 -3.07 -16.15
CA GLU A 191 19.05 -3.40 -15.89
C GLU A 191 19.59 -2.69 -14.66
N GLY A 192 19.10 -1.48 -14.38
CA GLY A 192 19.42 -0.72 -13.16
C GLY A 192 18.56 -1.18 -11.99
N ALA A 193 17.25 -1.27 -12.20
CA ALA A 193 16.28 -1.58 -11.15
C ALA A 193 16.48 -2.97 -10.51
N GLN A 194 16.94 -3.99 -11.26
CA GLN A 194 17.23 -5.33 -10.73
C GLN A 194 18.29 -5.37 -9.62
N HIS A 195 19.10 -4.31 -9.47
CA HIS A 195 20.11 -4.19 -8.41
C HIS A 195 19.53 -3.65 -7.09
N ALA A 196 18.24 -3.31 -7.06
CA ALA A 196 17.58 -2.87 -5.84
C ALA A 196 17.66 -3.96 -4.77
N ARG A 197 18.07 -3.57 -3.56
CA ARG A 197 18.11 -4.46 -2.40
C ARG A 197 16.71 -4.63 -1.85
N ILE A 198 16.28 -5.87 -1.68
CA ILE A 198 15.03 -6.20 -1.01
C ILE A 198 15.15 -5.84 0.48
N GLY A 199 14.20 -5.07 0.98
CA GLY A 199 14.04 -4.67 2.38
C GLY A 199 13.10 -5.59 3.13
N ASN A 200 12.49 -5.07 4.21
CA ASN A 200 11.43 -5.82 4.88
C ASN A 200 10.09 -5.64 4.16
N ARG A 201 9.10 -6.44 4.56
CA ARG A 201 7.70 -6.21 4.25
C ARG A 201 7.03 -5.45 5.39
N VAL A 202 6.30 -4.38 5.09
CA VAL A 202 5.59 -3.55 6.08
C VAL A 202 4.09 -3.59 5.81
N LEU A 203 3.28 -3.75 6.85
CA LEU A 203 1.81 -3.66 6.71
C LEU A 203 1.36 -2.21 6.85
N SER A 204 0.68 -1.68 5.85
CA SER A 204 -0.14 -0.49 5.99
C SER A 204 -1.59 -0.89 6.22
N CYS A 205 -2.18 -0.44 7.33
CA CYS A 205 -3.55 -0.77 7.70
C CYS A 205 -4.21 0.45 8.33
N HIS A 206 -5.17 1.08 7.64
CA HIS A 206 -5.86 2.28 8.11
C HIS A 206 -7.19 2.49 7.39
N LEU A 207 -8.07 3.27 7.99
CA LEU A 207 -9.37 3.61 7.38
C LEU A 207 -9.24 4.69 6.30
N ARG A 208 -10.04 4.53 5.25
CA ARG A 208 -10.28 5.50 4.19
C ARG A 208 -11.80 5.68 4.00
N PRO A 209 -12.26 6.75 3.34
CA PRO A 209 -13.69 6.95 3.07
C PRO A 209 -14.36 5.78 2.33
N ASP A 210 -13.61 5.09 1.47
CA ASP A 210 -14.04 3.95 0.65
C ASP A 210 -13.83 2.58 1.34
N GLY A 211 -13.38 2.54 2.61
CA GLY A 211 -13.28 1.32 3.40
C GLY A 211 -11.94 1.15 4.13
N LEU A 212 -11.51 -0.09 4.29
CA LEU A 212 -10.27 -0.41 5.00
C LEU A 212 -9.12 -0.58 3.99
N HIS A 213 -8.14 0.34 4.01
CA HIS A 213 -6.88 0.09 3.32
C HIS A 213 -6.06 -0.91 4.13
N ARG A 214 -5.70 -2.04 3.51
CA ARG A 214 -4.83 -3.07 4.07
C ARG A 214 -3.90 -3.56 2.97
N GLU A 215 -2.62 -3.23 3.06
CA GLU A 215 -1.66 -3.51 1.99
C GLU A 215 -0.30 -3.92 2.55
N TRP A 216 0.26 -4.98 1.99
CA TRP A 216 1.64 -5.34 2.22
C TRP A 216 2.56 -4.54 1.29
N LEU A 217 3.41 -3.71 1.89
CA LEU A 217 4.41 -2.89 1.21
C LEU A 217 5.73 -3.66 1.17
N PHE A 218 6.15 -4.06 -0.03
CA PHE A 218 7.42 -4.72 -0.28
C PHE A 218 8.49 -3.67 -0.55
N VAL A 219 9.32 -3.42 0.46
CA VAL A 219 10.32 -2.36 0.43
C VAL A 219 11.52 -2.79 -0.41
N HIS A 220 11.96 -1.89 -1.29
CA HIS A 220 13.20 -2.00 -2.03
C HIS A 220 14.05 -0.75 -1.78
N ASP A 221 15.36 -0.89 -1.88
CA ASP A 221 16.27 0.25 -1.86
C ASP A 221 17.25 0.19 -3.02
N LEU A 222 17.48 1.33 -3.67
CA LEU A 222 18.54 1.49 -4.65
C LEU A 222 19.42 2.67 -4.26
N THR A 223 20.73 2.46 -4.29
CA THR A 223 21.68 3.59 -4.20
C THR A 223 21.92 4.11 -5.60
N LEU A 224 21.64 5.38 -5.82
CA LEU A 224 21.67 6.03 -7.11
C LEU A 224 22.92 6.91 -7.23
N PRO A 225 23.48 7.04 -8.44
CA PRO A 225 24.53 8.03 -8.73
C PRO A 225 24.09 9.46 -8.38
N ALA A 226 25.04 10.31 -7.99
CA ALA A 226 24.75 11.70 -7.64
C ALA A 226 24.24 12.54 -8.83
N ASP A 227 24.58 12.13 -10.06
CA ASP A 227 24.14 12.73 -11.32
C ASP A 227 22.87 12.08 -11.89
N PHE A 228 22.29 11.10 -11.20
CA PHE A 228 21.02 10.50 -11.60
C PHE A 228 19.87 11.50 -11.45
N VAL A 229 19.07 11.65 -12.50
CA VAL A 229 17.84 12.45 -12.51
C VAL A 229 16.68 11.54 -12.93
N PRO A 230 15.68 11.31 -12.06
CA PRO A 230 14.50 10.54 -12.40
C PRO A 230 13.71 11.17 -13.54
N GLN A 231 13.03 10.34 -14.32
CA GLN A 231 12.18 10.79 -15.43
C GLN A 231 10.83 10.08 -15.37
N ASN A 232 9.77 10.85 -15.14
CA ASN A 232 8.40 10.36 -15.27
C ASN A 232 8.10 9.99 -16.73
N GLN A 233 7.62 8.76 -16.97
CA GLN A 233 7.30 8.25 -18.31
C GLN A 233 5.80 8.23 -18.62
N ASP A 234 4.92 8.24 -17.61
CA ASP A 234 3.49 7.94 -17.77
C ASP A 234 2.53 9.05 -17.31
N GLY A 235 3.05 10.08 -16.66
CA GLY A 235 2.27 11.21 -16.14
C GLY A 235 1.80 11.08 -14.69
N GLU A 236 2.19 10.02 -13.99
CA GLU A 236 1.76 9.74 -12.62
C GLU A 236 2.48 10.58 -11.55
N VAL A 237 3.66 11.13 -11.89
CA VAL A 237 4.48 11.99 -11.03
C VAL A 237 4.45 13.46 -11.51
N ALA A 238 4.13 14.40 -10.63
CA ALA A 238 4.18 15.83 -10.94
C ALA A 238 5.62 16.38 -10.95
N GLU A 239 6.44 15.98 -9.98
CA GLU A 239 7.85 16.36 -9.88
C GLU A 239 8.62 15.35 -9.03
N HIS A 240 9.93 15.28 -9.25
CA HIS A 240 10.86 14.58 -8.36
C HIS A 240 11.72 15.60 -7.61
N ALA A 241 12.04 15.31 -6.35
CA ALA A 241 12.94 16.13 -5.55
C ALA A 241 13.95 15.26 -4.80
N LEU A 242 15.22 15.67 -4.82
CA LEU A 242 16.27 15.09 -4.00
C LEU A 242 16.31 15.83 -2.66
N LEU A 243 15.89 15.14 -1.59
CA LEU A 243 15.66 15.74 -0.28
C LEU A 243 16.65 15.20 0.75
N PRO A 244 17.23 16.04 1.63
CA PRO A 244 18.04 15.55 2.73
C PRO A 244 17.14 14.83 3.74
N VAL A 245 17.58 13.67 4.25
CA VAL A 245 16.77 12.83 5.16
C VAL A 245 16.21 13.60 6.37
N PRO A 246 16.93 14.53 7.03
CA PRO A 246 16.34 15.34 8.10
C PRO A 246 15.04 16.05 7.70
N MET A 247 14.99 16.62 6.48
CA MET A 247 13.79 17.29 5.96
C MET A 247 12.67 16.29 5.68
N VAL A 248 13.00 15.13 5.10
CA VAL A 248 12.04 14.04 4.87
C VAL A 248 11.36 13.62 6.17
N LEU A 249 12.11 13.48 7.26
CA LEU A 249 11.59 13.09 8.56
C LEU A 249 10.66 14.15 9.17
N GLU A 250 10.95 15.44 8.97
CA GLU A 250 10.06 16.52 9.37
C GLU A 250 8.75 16.47 8.56
N TRP A 251 8.85 16.32 7.24
CA TRP A 251 7.69 16.25 6.35
C TRP A 251 6.82 15.01 6.57
N ILE A 252 7.41 13.87 6.95
CA ILE A 252 6.64 12.69 7.40
C ILE A 252 5.83 13.03 8.64
N ARG A 253 6.44 13.68 9.64
CA ARG A 253 5.74 14.07 10.88
C ARG A 253 4.60 15.05 10.62
N ASP A 254 4.77 15.94 9.65
CA ASP A 254 3.76 16.92 9.25
C ASP A 254 2.70 16.33 8.29
N GLY A 255 2.83 15.05 7.92
CA GLY A 255 1.86 14.34 7.10
C GLY A 255 1.90 14.70 5.60
N ALA A 256 3.02 15.25 5.11
CA ALA A 256 3.19 15.63 3.72
C ALA A 256 3.43 14.42 2.79
N PHE A 257 4.01 13.33 3.33
CA PHE A 257 4.13 12.05 2.62
C PHE A 257 2.84 11.23 2.67
N THR A 258 2.67 10.32 1.71
CA THR A 258 1.63 9.28 1.82
C THR A 258 1.92 8.39 3.04
N PRO A 259 0.89 7.86 3.72
CA PRO A 259 1.09 6.98 4.87
C PRO A 259 1.93 5.74 4.55
N ASP A 260 1.86 5.25 3.31
CA ASP A 260 2.57 4.06 2.85
C ASP A 260 4.04 4.38 2.61
N SER A 261 4.32 5.47 1.88
CA SER A 261 5.70 5.86 1.59
C SER A 261 6.49 6.24 2.82
N ALA A 262 5.87 6.94 3.76
CA ALA A 262 6.46 7.22 5.06
C ALA A 262 6.90 5.92 5.77
N ARG A 263 6.06 4.87 5.78
CA ARG A 263 6.42 3.58 6.39
C ARG A 263 7.61 2.92 5.69
N VAL A 264 7.63 2.94 4.36
CA VAL A 264 8.72 2.39 3.52
C VAL A 264 10.03 3.13 3.75
N ILE A 265 10.00 4.45 3.88
CA ILE A 265 11.19 5.28 4.18
C ILE A 265 11.73 4.94 5.57
N LEU A 266 10.84 4.84 6.56
CA LEU A 266 11.23 4.53 7.94
C LEU A 266 11.84 3.12 8.06
N ASP A 267 11.33 2.11 7.34
CA ASP A 267 11.97 0.80 7.21
C ASP A 267 13.40 0.95 6.64
N GLY A 268 13.54 1.65 5.52
CA GLY A 268 14.82 1.85 4.85
C GLY A 268 15.87 2.54 5.74
N LEU A 269 15.44 3.51 6.55
CA LEU A 269 16.30 4.21 7.52
C LEU A 269 16.66 3.34 8.73
N LEU A 270 15.72 2.53 9.22
CA LEU A 270 15.97 1.57 10.31
C LEU A 270 17.01 0.53 9.90
N ARG A 271 16.89 -0.05 8.71
CA ARG A 271 17.87 -1.02 8.18
C ARG A 271 19.23 -0.41 7.90
N ARG A 272 19.31 0.92 7.75
CA ARG A 272 20.57 1.68 7.62
C ARG A 272 21.15 2.11 8.98
N HIS A 273 20.52 1.74 10.09
CA HIS A 273 20.90 2.18 11.44
C HIS A 273 20.93 3.71 11.61
N TYR A 274 20.16 4.45 10.81
CA TYR A 274 20.18 5.92 10.78
C TYR A 274 19.86 6.54 12.15
N PHE A 275 19.01 5.89 12.93
CA PHE A 275 18.56 6.38 14.24
C PHE A 275 19.43 5.91 15.42
N GLY A 276 20.47 5.09 15.18
CA GLY A 276 21.21 4.41 16.24
C GLY A 276 20.28 3.65 17.20
N ASP A 277 20.60 3.67 18.50
CA ASP A 277 19.85 2.96 19.55
C ASP A 277 18.39 3.42 19.67
N ALA A 278 18.08 4.66 19.31
CA ALA A 278 16.71 5.17 19.34
C ALA A 278 15.80 4.44 18.33
N GLY A 279 16.37 3.83 17.29
CA GLY A 279 15.62 3.10 16.25
C GLY A 279 14.80 1.93 16.79
N ALA A 280 15.18 1.33 17.92
CA ALA A 280 14.46 0.19 18.49
C ALA A 280 13.00 0.52 18.86
N LEU A 281 12.74 1.74 19.34
CA LEU A 281 11.39 2.20 19.66
C LEU A 281 10.55 2.35 18.38
N LEU A 282 11.14 2.92 17.33
CA LEU A 282 10.49 3.13 16.05
C LEU A 282 10.19 1.80 15.35
N ALA A 283 11.13 0.84 15.37
CA ALA A 283 10.94 -0.48 14.81
C ALA A 283 9.74 -1.20 15.43
N ARG A 284 9.57 -1.12 16.76
CA ARG A 284 8.39 -1.68 17.44
C ARG A 284 7.09 -1.05 16.94
N ALA A 285 7.05 0.27 16.81
CA ALA A 285 5.87 0.98 16.34
C ALA A 285 5.56 0.71 14.85
N LEU A 286 6.59 0.45 14.02
CA LEU A 286 6.44 0.24 12.58
C LEU A 286 5.99 -1.20 12.24
N TYR A 287 6.60 -2.21 12.86
CA TYR A 287 6.37 -3.61 12.53
C TYR A 287 5.32 -4.30 13.40
N HIS A 288 4.97 -3.70 14.54
CA HIS A 288 3.92 -4.18 15.44
C HIS A 288 2.90 -3.05 15.74
N PRO A 289 2.20 -2.55 14.70
CA PRO A 289 1.25 -1.45 14.83
C PRO A 289 -0.01 -1.84 15.63
#